data_AF-A0A9P6PP69-F1
#
_entry.id   AF-A0A9P6PP69-F1
#
_cell.length_a   1.000
_cell.length_b   1.000
_cell.length_c   1.000
_cell.angle_alpha   90.00
_cell.angle_beta   90.00
_cell.angle_gamma   90.00
#
_symmetry.space_group_name_H-M   'P 1'
#
loop_
_entity.id
_entity.type
_entity.pdbx_description
1 polymer ?
#
loop_
_entity_poly.entity_id
_entity_poly.type
_entity_poly.pdbx_seq_one_letter_code
_entity_poly.pdbx_strand_id
1 'polypeptide(L)'
;MIRPRRGADDDEEDDEFENKNGINVVNNVVHSFYLEPIPFDEGTYMGYMDNYIITIEAKLMATNPGRVEGFKRDAAALVNKVLGNFGQYEFYLGESKDGDAMIMPLHYRSDGTQYFYAFKDGVKAQHRK
;
A
#
# COMPACT_ATOMS: atom_id res chain seq x y z
N MET A 1 -52.00 -30.47 -3.86
CA MET A 1 -50.69 -30.99 -3.42
C MET A 1 -49.72 -29.82 -3.29
N ILE A 2 -49.32 -29.51 -2.05
CA ILE A 2 -48.32 -28.48 -1.74
C ILE A 2 -47.05 -29.22 -1.30
N ARG A 3 -45.91 -28.90 -1.90
CA ARG A 3 -44.59 -29.28 -1.36
C ARG A 3 -43.79 -27.99 -1.14
N PRO A 4 -43.46 -27.61 0.10
CA PRO A 4 -42.46 -26.59 0.37
C PRO A 4 -41.16 -27.23 0.87
N ARG A 5 -40.02 -26.94 0.24
CA ARG A 5 -38.66 -27.08 0.82
C ARG A 5 -37.65 -26.26 0.02
N ARG A 6 -37.22 -25.12 0.58
CA ARG A 6 -35.94 -24.39 0.45
C ARG A 6 -36.21 -22.97 0.91
N GLY A 7 -35.42 -22.30 1.73
CA GLY A 7 -34.18 -22.54 2.48
C GLY A 7 -34.06 -21.28 3.36
N ALA A 8 -33.75 -21.43 4.65
CA ALA A 8 -32.48 -20.94 5.22
C ALA A 8 -32.24 -19.44 4.92
N ASP A 9 -32.58 -18.61 5.91
CA ASP A 9 -31.68 -17.66 6.56
C ASP A 9 -30.55 -17.09 5.66
N ASP A 10 -30.65 -15.80 5.34
CA ASP A 10 -29.49 -14.91 5.25
C ASP A 10 -30.02 -13.47 5.30
N ASP A 11 -29.77 -12.81 6.43
CA ASP A 11 -29.88 -11.39 6.70
C ASP A 11 -29.68 -10.51 5.47
N GLU A 12 -30.74 -9.80 5.06
CA GLU A 12 -30.60 -8.53 4.35
C GLU A 12 -30.12 -7.48 5.37
N GLU A 13 -28.83 -7.56 5.73
CA GLU A 13 -28.11 -6.41 6.28
C GLU A 13 -27.70 -5.55 5.08
N ASP A 14 -28.54 -4.54 4.86
CA ASP A 14 -28.28 -3.35 4.07
C ASP A 14 -27.01 -2.68 4.65
N ASP A 15 -25.83 -3.07 4.17
CA ASP A 15 -24.55 -2.37 4.46
C ASP A 15 -24.51 -1.05 3.66
N GLU A 16 -25.54 -0.24 3.86
CA GLU A 16 -25.47 1.20 3.76
C GLU A 16 -24.49 1.65 4.85
N PHE A 17 -23.20 1.69 4.51
CA PHE A 17 -22.20 2.46 5.26
C PHE A 17 -22.56 3.95 5.16
N GLU A 18 -23.67 4.34 5.78
CA GLU A 18 -23.96 5.72 6.17
C GLU A 18 -22.78 6.17 7.03
N ASN A 19 -22.04 7.14 6.51
CA ASN A 19 -21.05 7.94 7.21
C ASN A 19 -21.71 8.69 8.39
N LYS A 20 -22.06 7.99 9.46
CA LYS A 20 -22.95 8.50 10.51
C LYS A 20 -22.27 9.24 11.65
N ASN A 21 -21.06 9.76 11.44
CA ASN A 21 -20.38 10.49 12.51
C ASN A 21 -19.61 11.75 12.12
N GLY A 22 -19.53 12.15 10.86
CA GLY A 22 -18.64 13.27 10.48
C GLY A 22 -17.18 13.08 10.93
N ILE A 23 -16.83 11.84 11.31
CA ILE A 23 -15.46 11.38 11.46
C ILE A 23 -15.00 11.26 10.03
N ASN A 24 -14.41 12.33 9.55
CA ASN A 24 -13.52 12.28 8.43
C ASN A 24 -12.46 11.26 8.85
N VAL A 25 -12.58 9.99 8.42
CA VAL A 25 -11.54 8.97 8.57
C VAL A 25 -10.44 9.39 7.60
N VAL A 26 -9.88 10.56 7.89
CA VAL A 26 -8.65 11.06 7.32
C VAL A 26 -7.66 10.00 7.75
N ASN A 27 -7.27 9.16 6.82
CA ASN A 27 -6.30 8.12 7.06
C ASN A 27 -5.12 8.79 7.78
N ASN A 28 -4.95 8.48 9.06
CA ASN A 28 -4.09 9.25 9.94
C ASN A 28 -2.64 9.22 9.42
N VAL A 29 -2.29 8.17 8.67
CA VAL A 29 -1.01 8.01 7.97
C VAL A 29 -0.93 8.96 6.76
N VAL A 30 -1.97 9.03 5.92
CA VAL A 30 -1.99 9.94 4.75
C VAL A 30 -1.82 11.38 5.18
N HIS A 31 -2.54 11.82 6.21
CA HIS A 31 -2.46 13.21 6.68
C HIS A 31 -1.19 13.51 7.48
N SER A 32 -0.68 12.55 8.27
CA SER A 32 0.56 12.74 9.04
C SER A 32 1.81 12.76 8.15
N PHE A 33 1.81 12.04 7.04
CA PHE A 33 2.94 11.95 6.11
C PHE A 33 2.74 12.76 4.83
N TYR A 34 1.68 13.58 4.76
CA TYR A 34 1.32 14.40 3.60
C TYR A 34 1.40 13.59 2.30
N LEU A 35 0.77 12.41 2.33
CA LEU A 35 0.75 11.51 1.19
C LEU A 35 -0.27 11.99 0.17
N GLU A 36 0.14 12.09 -1.08
CA GLU A 36 -0.75 12.41 -2.20
C GLU A 36 -1.01 11.16 -3.04
N PRO A 37 -2.29 10.86 -3.36
CA PRO A 37 -2.62 9.75 -4.23
C PRO A 37 -2.11 10.05 -5.64
N ILE A 38 -1.50 9.05 -6.29
CA ILE A 38 -1.03 9.17 -7.66
C ILE A 38 -1.57 8.03 -8.51
N PRO A 39 -2.12 8.33 -9.71
CA PRO A 39 -2.52 7.28 -10.62
C PRO A 39 -1.27 6.62 -11.20
N PHE A 40 -1.21 5.31 -11.14
CA PHE A 40 -0.23 4.50 -11.86
C PHE A 40 -0.92 3.50 -12.76
N ASP A 41 -0.30 3.24 -13.89
CA ASP A 41 -0.49 2.03 -14.67
C ASP A 41 0.63 1.02 -14.32
N GLU A 42 0.38 -0.27 -14.54
CA GLU A 42 1.33 -1.35 -14.20
C GLU A 42 2.75 -1.09 -14.74
N GLY A 43 2.86 -0.63 -15.99
CA GLY A 43 4.15 -0.32 -16.62
C GLY A 43 4.88 0.86 -15.96
N THR A 44 4.15 1.92 -15.63
CA THR A 44 4.72 3.09 -14.94
C THR A 44 5.13 2.78 -13.50
N TYR A 45 4.34 1.95 -12.80
CA TYR A 45 4.68 1.46 -11.46
C TYR A 45 5.95 0.61 -11.48
N MET A 46 6.05 -0.33 -12.44
CA MET A 46 7.24 -1.16 -12.60
C MET A 46 8.49 -0.31 -12.87
N GLY A 47 8.43 0.61 -13.83
CA GLY A 47 9.55 1.49 -14.14
C GLY A 47 9.97 2.39 -12.97
N TYR A 48 9.01 2.85 -12.17
CA TYR A 48 9.33 3.61 -10.95
C TYR A 48 10.03 2.73 -9.91
N MET A 49 9.50 1.53 -9.65
CA MET A 49 10.07 0.60 -8.69
C MET A 49 11.48 0.13 -9.08
N ASP A 50 11.76 -0.07 -10.37
CA ASP A 50 13.11 -0.38 -10.86
C ASP A 50 14.10 0.72 -10.51
N ASN A 51 13.77 1.98 -10.80
CA ASN A 51 14.63 3.13 -10.44
C ASN A 51 14.82 3.24 -8.93
N TYR A 52 13.73 3.08 -8.17
CA TYR A 52 13.78 3.12 -6.70
C TYR A 52 14.69 2.04 -6.10
N ILE A 53 14.61 0.80 -6.62
CA ILE A 53 15.46 -0.31 -6.16
C ILE A 53 16.94 0.01 -6.41
N ILE A 54 17.28 0.57 -7.58
CA ILE A 54 18.66 0.98 -7.91
C ILE A 54 19.15 2.04 -6.91
N THR A 55 18.34 3.04 -6.59
CA THR A 55 18.69 4.09 -5.62
C THR A 55 18.93 3.53 -4.22
N ILE A 56 18.06 2.65 -3.74
CA ILE A 56 18.22 2.04 -2.41
C ILE A 56 19.40 1.07 -2.39
N GLU A 57 19.63 0.30 -3.45
CA GLU A 57 20.81 -0.54 -3.58
C GLU A 57 22.11 0.27 -3.45
N ALA A 58 22.23 1.40 -4.16
CA ALA A 58 23.40 2.27 -4.04
C ALA A 58 23.60 2.79 -2.61
N LYS A 59 22.51 3.19 -1.93
CA LYS A 59 22.54 3.61 -0.52
C LYS A 59 22.93 2.48 0.42
N LEU A 60 22.41 1.27 0.20
CA LEU A 60 22.73 0.08 1.00
C LEU A 60 24.16 -0.38 0.79
N MET A 61 24.70 -0.34 -0.44
CA MET A 61 26.12 -0.65 -0.68
C MET A 61 27.06 0.25 0.13
N ALA A 62 26.71 1.54 0.28
CA ALA A 62 27.51 2.49 1.05
C ALA A 62 27.35 2.37 2.58
N THR A 63 26.19 1.91 3.06
CA THR A 63 25.84 1.96 4.49
C THR A 63 25.78 0.59 5.15
N ASN A 64 25.26 -0.42 4.46
CA ASN A 64 25.10 -1.79 4.93
C ASN A 64 25.06 -2.79 3.75
N PRO A 65 26.20 -3.12 3.15
CA PRO A 65 26.26 -3.92 1.93
C PRO A 65 25.67 -5.33 2.10
N GLY A 66 25.68 -5.88 3.32
CA GLY A 66 25.08 -7.19 3.63
C GLY A 66 23.55 -7.22 3.52
N ARG A 67 22.88 -6.06 3.47
CA ARG A 67 21.41 -5.99 3.29
C ARG A 67 20.96 -5.93 1.84
N VAL A 68 21.87 -5.70 0.90
CA VAL A 68 21.53 -5.49 -0.53
C VAL A 68 20.76 -6.69 -1.10
N GLU A 69 21.27 -7.91 -0.91
CA GLU A 69 20.60 -9.11 -1.44
C GLU A 69 19.22 -9.34 -0.81
N GLY A 70 19.11 -9.13 0.51
CA GLY A 70 17.84 -9.24 1.22
C GLY A 70 16.82 -8.24 0.69
N PHE A 71 17.24 -6.97 0.54
CA PHE A 71 16.39 -5.91 0.01
C PHE A 71 15.92 -6.22 -1.42
N LYS A 72 16.81 -6.64 -2.33
CA LYS A 72 16.42 -7.00 -3.70
C LYS A 72 15.36 -8.09 -3.74
N ARG A 73 15.53 -9.14 -2.92
CA ARG A 73 14.55 -10.23 -2.82
C ARG A 73 13.21 -9.74 -2.30
N ASP A 74 13.22 -8.97 -1.22
CA ASP A 74 12.00 -8.45 -0.59
C ASP A 74 11.29 -7.44 -1.51
N ALA A 75 12.05 -6.62 -2.25
CA ALA A 75 11.55 -5.69 -3.25
C ALA A 75 10.90 -6.42 -4.43
N ALA A 76 11.58 -7.41 -5.00
CA ALA A 76 11.02 -8.22 -6.08
C ALA A 76 9.72 -8.93 -5.64
N ALA A 77 9.67 -9.44 -4.40
CA ALA A 77 8.46 -10.06 -3.86
C ALA A 77 7.29 -9.07 -3.74
N LEU A 78 7.55 -7.85 -3.25
CA LEU A 78 6.51 -6.83 -3.14
C LEU A 78 6.02 -6.35 -4.51
N VAL A 79 6.93 -6.09 -5.45
CA VAL A 79 6.57 -5.65 -6.82
C VAL A 79 5.68 -6.69 -7.50
N ASN A 80 6.05 -7.97 -7.45
CA ASN A 80 5.23 -9.05 -8.01
C ASN A 80 3.87 -9.17 -7.30
N LYS A 81 3.82 -9.01 -5.97
CA LYS A 81 2.57 -9.06 -5.22
C LYS A 81 1.61 -7.94 -5.61
N VAL A 82 2.15 -6.73 -5.80
CA VAL A 82 1.38 -5.56 -6.20
C VAL A 82 0.89 -5.72 -7.63
N LEU A 83 1.76 -6.08 -8.57
CA LEU A 83 1.37 -6.33 -9.96
C LEU A 83 0.29 -7.43 -10.07
N GLY A 84 0.42 -8.52 -9.31
CA GLY A 84 -0.56 -9.60 -9.31
C GLY A 84 -1.96 -9.21 -8.81
N ASN A 85 -2.10 -8.10 -8.08
CA ASN A 85 -3.40 -7.59 -7.62
C ASN A 85 -3.50 -6.08 -7.84
N PHE A 86 -2.94 -5.55 -8.93
CA PHE A 86 -2.71 -4.11 -9.10
C PHE A 86 -3.97 -3.26 -8.90
N GLY A 87 -5.11 -3.71 -9.40
CA GLY A 87 -6.40 -3.03 -9.24
C GLY A 87 -6.97 -3.00 -7.83
N GLN A 88 -6.38 -3.71 -6.86
CA GLN A 88 -6.74 -3.66 -5.44
C GLN A 88 -5.84 -2.71 -4.63
N TYR A 89 -4.81 -2.16 -5.26
CA TYR A 89 -3.90 -1.22 -4.63
C TYR A 89 -4.20 0.21 -5.05
N GLU A 90 -4.14 1.12 -4.08
CA GLU A 90 -4.02 2.54 -4.35
C GLU A 90 -2.59 2.99 -4.07
N PHE A 91 -2.09 3.95 -4.84
CA PHE A 91 -0.70 4.37 -4.75
C PHE A 91 -0.59 5.78 -4.22
N TYR A 92 0.32 5.97 -3.28
CA TYR A 92 0.55 7.24 -2.62
C TYR A 92 2.03 7.61 -2.66
N LEU A 93 2.32 8.90 -2.79
CA LEU A 93 3.67 9.46 -2.78
C LEU A 93 3.78 10.50 -1.66
N GLY A 94 4.94 10.58 -1.01
CA GLY A 94 5.19 11.63 -0.01
C GLY A 94 5.36 13.02 -0.62
N GLU A 95 5.14 14.06 0.20
CA GLU A 95 5.18 15.48 -0.17
C GLU A 95 6.41 15.90 -1.01
N SER A 96 7.56 15.27 -0.76
CA SER A 96 8.81 15.55 -1.47
C SER A 96 8.68 15.39 -2.99
N LYS A 97 7.79 14.51 -3.45
CA LYS A 97 7.56 14.17 -4.86
C LYS A 97 8.84 13.88 -5.66
N ASP A 98 9.93 13.57 -4.98
CA ASP A 98 11.19 13.20 -5.62
C ASP A 98 10.99 11.90 -6.40
N GLY A 99 11.63 11.80 -7.57
CA GLY A 99 11.64 10.55 -8.35
C GLY A 99 12.28 9.37 -7.60
N ASP A 100 13.00 9.66 -6.51
CA ASP A 100 13.63 8.69 -5.60
C ASP A 100 12.79 8.40 -4.33
N ALA A 101 11.63 9.04 -4.17
CA ALA A 101 10.77 8.82 -3.03
C ALA A 101 10.15 7.42 -3.07
N MET A 102 9.77 6.88 -1.92
CA MET A 102 9.08 5.60 -1.89
C MET A 102 7.60 5.78 -2.28
N ILE A 103 7.12 5.01 -3.25
CA ILE A 103 5.68 4.80 -3.43
C ILE A 103 5.19 3.92 -2.29
N MET A 104 4.05 4.30 -1.71
CA MET A 104 3.38 3.58 -0.62
C MET A 104 2.10 2.94 -1.18
N PRO A 105 2.11 1.63 -1.51
CA PRO A 105 0.90 0.92 -1.90
C PRO A 105 -0.02 0.75 -0.69
N LEU A 106 -1.24 1.21 -0.80
CA LEU A 106 -2.34 1.01 0.15
C LEU A 106 -3.16 -0.21 -0.26
N HIS A 107 -3.51 -1.05 0.70
CA HIS A 107 -4.47 -2.15 0.52
C HIS A 107 -5.46 -2.16 1.68
N TYR A 108 -6.62 -2.74 1.44
CA TYR A 108 -7.68 -2.98 2.42
C TYR A 108 -7.68 -4.42 2.92
N ARG A 109 -7.82 -4.64 4.22
CA ARG A 109 -8.12 -5.97 4.78
C ARG A 109 -9.60 -6.29 4.60
N SER A 110 -9.98 -7.55 4.77
CA SER A 110 -11.38 -8.00 4.75
C SER A 110 -12.28 -7.26 5.76
N ASP A 111 -11.68 -6.74 6.83
CA ASP A 111 -12.33 -5.95 7.89
C ASP A 111 -12.39 -4.44 7.55
N GLY A 112 -12.11 -4.04 6.30
CA GLY A 112 -12.06 -2.64 5.87
C GLY A 112 -10.83 -1.84 6.34
N THR A 113 -10.01 -2.41 7.23
CA THR A 113 -8.80 -1.74 7.74
C THR A 113 -7.78 -1.49 6.62
N GLN A 114 -7.44 -0.21 6.42
CA GLN A 114 -6.40 0.25 5.50
C GLN A 114 -4.99 0.02 6.06
N TYR A 115 -4.07 -0.42 5.21
CA TYR A 115 -2.66 -0.54 5.55
C TYR A 115 -1.75 -0.27 4.36
N PHE A 116 -0.57 0.30 4.64
CA PHE A 116 0.44 0.60 3.65
C PHE A 116 1.59 -0.40 3.68
N TYR A 117 2.20 -0.63 2.52
CA TYR A 117 3.48 -1.31 2.43
C TYR A 117 4.62 -0.29 2.34
N ALA A 118 5.63 -0.47 3.18
CA ALA A 118 6.84 0.34 3.20
C ALA A 118 8.09 -0.55 3.26
N PHE A 119 9.14 -0.19 2.52
CA PHE A 119 10.45 -0.84 2.64
C PHE A 119 11.18 -0.23 3.82
N LYS A 120 11.50 -1.06 4.82
CA LYS A 120 12.28 -0.63 5.99
C LYS A 120 13.61 -0.01 5.58
N ASP A 121 14.27 -0.58 4.57
CA ASP A 121 15.55 -0.09 4.05
C ASP A 121 15.42 1.27 3.31
N GLY A 122 14.20 1.71 2.99
CA GLY A 122 13.89 2.99 2.37
C GLY A 122 13.46 4.10 3.32
N VAL A 123 13.10 3.76 4.57
CA VAL A 123 12.63 4.73 5.57
C VAL A 123 13.67 4.97 6.66
N LYS A 124 13.87 6.23 7.03
CA LYS A 124 14.68 6.60 8.19
C LYS A 124 13.77 6.95 9.36
N ALA A 125 13.96 6.28 10.49
CA ALA A 125 13.32 6.69 11.73
C ALA A 125 13.88 8.06 12.15
N GLN A 126 13.02 9.08 12.18
CA GLN A 126 13.35 10.37 12.77
C GLN A 126 12.70 10.45 14.15
N HIS A 127 13.52 10.54 15.20
CA HIS A 127 13.04 10.81 16.55
C HIS A 127 13.11 12.33 16.76
N ARG A 128 11.98 13.03 16.65
CA ARG A 128 11.90 14.42 17.12
C ARG A 128 11.85 14.41 18.64
N LYS A 129 12.80 15.12 19.26
CA LYS A 129 12.80 15.42 20.69
C LYS A 129 11.77 16.50 21.01
#